data_AF-A0A1R4HHZ4-F1
#
_entry.id   AF-A0A1R4HHZ4-F1
#
_cell.length_a   1.000
_cell.length_b   1.000
_cell.length_c   1.000
_cell.angle_alpha   90.00
_cell.angle_beta   90.00
_cell.angle_gamma   90.00
#
_symmetry.space_group_name_H-M   'P 1'
#
loop_
_entity.id
_entity.type
_entity.pdbx_description
1 polymer ?
#
loop_
_entity_poly.entity_id
_entity_poly.type
_entity_poly.pdbx_seq_one_letter_code
_entity_poly.pdbx_strand_id
1 'polypeptide(L)'
;MKTRHNYKRFTIIGLGHLLYAAFNWVFDHVIYVYAVFTWGMLMGGGLMTLLSLIQCALTLQLYEKMQIDWIGGGTLHNFTAQQPTNLTGRLLCRISKQPKAVFLFLCVISDPFITTAYFRKGRFNGITTQDWQVFICSVIVSNGYWICISAFFGNLIAMLWHWLSTQNLNIFFKFLVETMSLAKAL
;
A
#
# COMPACT_ATOMS: atom_id res chain seq x y z
N MET A 1 10.98 22.49 -29.09
CA MET A 1 10.11 21.30 -29.24
C MET A 1 10.26 20.24 -28.15
N LYS A 2 11.45 20.00 -27.57
CA LYS A 2 11.69 18.94 -26.54
C LYS A 2 10.88 19.09 -25.24
N THR A 3 10.56 20.33 -24.84
CA THR A 3 9.81 20.63 -23.61
C THR A 3 8.37 20.15 -23.64
N ARG A 4 7.63 20.37 -24.74
CA ARG A 4 6.22 19.99 -24.89
C ARG A 4 5.97 18.47 -24.77
N HIS A 5 6.95 17.66 -25.18
CA HIS A 5 6.89 16.20 -25.07
C HIS A 5 7.02 15.71 -23.63
N ASN A 6 7.91 16.34 -22.85
CA ASN A 6 8.12 15.98 -21.45
C ASN A 6 6.88 16.26 -20.60
N TYR A 7 6.22 17.41 -20.80
CA TYR A 7 4.98 17.74 -20.07
C TYR A 7 3.90 16.68 -20.27
N LYS A 8 3.64 16.25 -21.52
CA LYS A 8 2.65 15.20 -21.79
C LYS A 8 2.95 13.90 -21.04
N ARG A 9 4.22 13.49 -20.96
CA ARG A 9 4.62 12.29 -20.21
C ARG A 9 4.37 12.45 -18.71
N PHE A 10 4.76 13.58 -18.12
CA PHE A 10 4.50 13.85 -16.71
C PHE A 10 3.00 13.90 -16.40
N THR A 11 2.18 14.46 -17.29
CA THR A 11 0.73 14.46 -17.14
C THR A 11 0.15 13.05 -17.18
N ILE A 12 0.60 12.20 -18.11
CA ILE A 12 0.17 10.79 -18.20
C ILE A 12 0.56 10.02 -16.93
N ILE A 13 1.80 10.19 -16.46
CA ILE A 13 2.28 9.55 -15.23
C ILE A 13 1.47 10.02 -14.03
N GLY A 14 1.33 11.34 -13.87
CA GLY A 14 0.59 11.93 -12.76
C GLY A 14 -0.89 11.51 -12.74
N LEU A 15 -1.55 11.49 -13.91
CA LEU A 15 -2.94 11.06 -14.03
C LEU A 15 -3.09 9.56 -13.73
N GLY A 16 -2.17 8.73 -14.21
CA GLY A 16 -2.18 7.29 -13.91
C GLY A 16 -2.05 7.01 -12.41
N HIS A 17 -1.08 7.65 -11.74
CA HIS A 17 -0.92 7.56 -10.28
C HIS A 17 -2.13 8.10 -9.52
N LEU A 18 -2.74 9.21 -9.97
CA LEU A 18 -3.94 9.76 -9.35
C LEU A 18 -5.13 8.80 -9.44
N LEU A 19 -5.40 8.26 -10.62
CA LEU A 19 -6.49 7.30 -10.84
C LEU A 19 -6.25 6.01 -10.05
N TYR A 20 -5.01 5.52 -10.03
CA TYR A 20 -4.63 4.35 -9.27
C TYR A 20 -4.79 4.57 -7.75
N ALA A 21 -4.33 5.71 -7.23
CA ALA A 21 -4.48 6.06 -5.83
C ALA A 21 -5.96 6.21 -5.42
N ALA A 22 -6.79 6.82 -6.27
CA ALA A 22 -8.22 6.93 -6.01
C ALA A 22 -8.90 5.56 -5.94
N PHE A 23 -8.54 4.66 -6.87
CA PHE A 23 -9.06 3.30 -6.90
C PHE A 23 -8.63 2.49 -5.67
N ASN A 24 -7.35 2.51 -5.33
CA ASN A 24 -6.85 1.86 -4.12
C ASN A 24 -7.46 2.43 -2.85
N TRP A 25 -7.67 3.75 -2.78
CA TRP A 25 -8.31 4.36 -1.61
C TRP A 25 -9.69 3.76 -1.37
N VAL A 26 -10.52 3.62 -2.42
CA VAL A 26 -11.84 2.98 -2.31
C VAL A 26 -11.69 1.53 -1.86
N PHE A 27 -10.75 0.79 -2.45
CA PHE A 27 -10.53 -0.61 -2.11
C PHE A 27 -10.10 -0.79 -0.63
N ASP A 28 -9.10 -0.04 -0.19
CA ASP A 28 -8.49 -0.17 1.14
C ASP A 28 -9.33 0.47 2.26
N HIS A 29 -10.04 1.56 2.00
CA HIS A 29 -10.73 2.31 3.06
C HIS A 29 -12.22 2.00 3.13
N VAL A 30 -12.84 1.59 2.03
CA VAL A 30 -14.27 1.28 2.00
C VAL A 30 -14.48 -0.22 2.00
N ILE A 31 -13.93 -0.93 1.01
CA ILE A 31 -14.20 -2.36 0.81
C ILE A 31 -13.50 -3.19 1.89
N TYR A 32 -12.20 -2.94 2.12
CA TYR A 32 -11.41 -3.69 3.10
C TYR A 32 -11.94 -3.54 4.52
N VAL A 33 -12.19 -2.29 4.94
CA VAL A 33 -12.72 -1.98 6.27
C VAL A 33 -14.07 -2.67 6.47
N TYR A 34 -14.97 -2.59 5.49
CA TYR A 34 -16.26 -3.28 5.55
C TYR A 34 -16.12 -4.80 5.65
N ALA A 35 -15.21 -5.41 4.88
CA ALA A 35 -14.98 -6.85 4.89
C ALA A 35 -14.43 -7.33 6.24
N VAL A 36 -13.44 -6.64 6.80
CA VAL A 36 -12.87 -6.96 8.11
C VAL A 36 -13.88 -6.73 9.24
N PHE A 37 -14.69 -5.67 9.15
CA PHE A 37 -15.75 -5.42 10.12
C PHE A 37 -16.81 -6.53 10.12
N THR A 38 -17.19 -7.02 8.93
CA THR A 38 -18.28 -8.00 8.78
C THR A 38 -17.82 -9.44 9.07
N TRP A 39 -16.63 -9.83 8.60
CA TRP A 39 -16.15 -11.22 8.68
C TRP A 39 -14.98 -11.42 9.64
N GLY A 40 -14.54 -10.37 10.34
CA GLY A 40 -13.39 -10.41 11.22
C GLY A 40 -12.05 -10.37 10.48
N MET A 41 -10.97 -10.27 11.26
CA MET A 41 -9.63 -10.01 10.73
C MET A 41 -9.09 -11.14 9.84
N LEU A 42 -9.27 -12.40 10.22
CA LEU A 42 -8.71 -13.54 9.47
C LEU A 42 -9.45 -13.78 8.15
N MET A 43 -10.78 -13.94 8.20
CA MET A 43 -11.58 -14.20 7.00
C MET A 43 -11.69 -12.96 6.11
N GLY A 44 -11.94 -11.78 6.70
CA GLY A 44 -11.95 -10.52 5.97
C GLY A 44 -10.60 -10.20 5.34
N GLY A 45 -9.51 -10.28 6.11
CA GLY A 45 -8.15 -10.05 5.59
C GLY A 45 -7.73 -11.05 4.52
N GLY A 46 -8.08 -12.33 4.68
CA GLY A 46 -7.82 -13.37 3.69
C GLY A 46 -8.58 -13.16 2.38
N LEU A 47 -9.88 -12.85 2.46
CA LEU A 47 -10.71 -12.51 1.29
C LEU A 47 -10.14 -11.28 0.56
N MET A 48 -9.78 -10.24 1.31
CA MET A 48 -9.23 -9.02 0.73
C MET A 48 -7.85 -9.23 0.12
N THR A 49 -7.04 -10.14 0.66
CA THR A 49 -5.76 -10.55 0.05
C THR A 49 -5.98 -11.21 -1.32
N LEU A 50 -7.00 -12.05 -1.46
CA LEU A 50 -7.35 -12.66 -2.75
C LEU A 50 -7.87 -11.63 -3.74
N LEU A 51 -8.75 -10.72 -3.29
CA LEU A 51 -9.27 -9.65 -4.13
C LEU A 51 -8.16 -8.70 -4.58
N SER A 52 -7.21 -8.34 -3.70
CA SER A 52 -6.07 -7.47 -4.05
C SER A 52 -5.13 -8.14 -5.05
N LEU A 53 -4.91 -9.47 -4.91
CA LEU A 53 -4.16 -10.27 -5.88
C LEU A 53 -4.81 -10.20 -7.27
N ILE A 54 -6.12 -10.48 -7.34
CA ILE A 54 -6.88 -10.47 -8.61
C ILE A 54 -6.85 -9.06 -9.20
N GLN A 55 -7.13 -8.03 -8.39
CA GLN A 55 -7.06 -6.64 -8.79
C GLN A 55 -5.70 -6.30 -9.41
N CYS A 56 -4.61 -6.54 -8.67
CA CYS A 56 -3.27 -6.19 -9.13
C CYS A 56 -2.88 -6.95 -10.41
N ALA A 57 -3.29 -8.22 -10.53
CA ALA A 57 -3.08 -9.01 -11.74
C ALA A 57 -3.85 -8.42 -12.94
N LEU A 58 -5.10 -8.03 -12.77
CA LEU A 58 -5.91 -7.38 -13.80
C LEU A 58 -5.32 -6.01 -14.18
N THR A 59 -4.87 -5.21 -13.21
CA THR A 59 -4.21 -3.92 -13.49
C THR A 59 -2.91 -4.13 -14.25
N LEU A 60 -2.12 -5.17 -13.92
CA LEU A 60 -0.90 -5.50 -14.66
C LEU A 60 -1.19 -5.88 -16.12
N GLN A 61 -2.25 -6.66 -16.36
CA GLN A 61 -2.68 -7.02 -17.71
C GLN A 61 -3.22 -5.80 -18.48
N LEU A 62 -3.98 -4.93 -17.82
CA LEU A 62 -4.46 -3.69 -18.43
C LEU A 62 -3.30 -2.75 -18.76
N TYR A 63 -2.34 -2.61 -17.85
CA TYR A 63 -1.10 -1.86 -18.05
C TYR A 63 -0.36 -2.36 -19.29
N GLU A 64 -0.23 -3.68 -19.43
CA GLU A 64 0.36 -4.30 -20.61
C GLU A 64 -0.42 -4.00 -21.88
N LYS A 65 -1.74 -4.16 -21.85
CA LYS A 65 -2.60 -3.93 -23.01
C LYS A 65 -2.59 -2.47 -23.47
N MET A 66 -2.49 -1.52 -22.55
CA MET A 66 -2.47 -0.09 -22.85
C MET A 66 -1.16 0.37 -23.47
N GLN A 67 -0.04 -0.33 -23.21
CA GLN A 67 1.28 0.03 -23.76
C GLN A 67 1.72 1.47 -23.39
N ILE A 68 1.25 1.98 -22.24
CA ILE A 68 1.51 3.36 -21.77
C ILE A 68 2.22 3.28 -20.42
N ASP A 69 3.44 3.84 -20.33
CA ASP A 69 4.24 3.95 -19.11
C ASP A 69 3.70 5.03 -18.17
N TRP A 70 2.47 4.87 -17.69
CA TRP A 70 1.88 5.78 -16.71
C TRP A 70 2.43 5.56 -15.29
N ILE A 71 3.14 4.46 -15.05
CA ILE A 71 3.89 4.25 -13.80
C ILE A 71 5.17 5.09 -13.77
N GLY A 72 5.80 5.29 -14.93
CA GLY A 72 7.07 6.00 -15.06
C GLY A 72 8.29 5.10 -14.87
N GLY A 73 8.12 3.76 -14.88
CA GLY A 73 9.21 2.80 -14.70
C GLY A 73 10.23 2.85 -15.84
N GLY A 74 9.75 2.99 -17.08
CA GLY A 74 10.62 3.19 -18.25
C GLY A 74 11.28 4.57 -18.25
N THR A 75 10.52 5.60 -17.88
CA THR A 75 11.05 6.96 -17.72
C THR A 75 12.18 7.03 -16.70
N LEU A 76 12.01 6.42 -15.53
CA LEU A 76 13.03 6.36 -14.49
C LEU A 76 14.23 5.49 -14.91
N HIS A 77 14.01 4.37 -15.59
CA HIS A 77 15.09 3.54 -16.11
C HIS A 77 15.97 4.32 -17.10
N ASN A 78 15.36 5.03 -18.04
CA ASN A 78 16.09 5.87 -19.00
C ASN A 78 16.85 7.00 -18.31
N PHE A 79 16.24 7.64 -17.30
CA PHE A 79 16.90 8.68 -16.53
C PHE A 79 18.14 8.16 -15.78
N THR A 80 18.01 7.01 -15.11
CA THR A 80 19.14 6.40 -14.38
C THR A 80 20.23 5.87 -15.30
N ALA A 81 19.90 5.44 -16.52
CA ALA A 81 20.85 5.01 -17.54
C ALA A 81 21.72 6.17 -18.07
N GLN A 82 21.21 7.39 -18.07
CA GLN A 82 21.95 8.59 -18.52
C GLN A 82 23.03 9.08 -17.54
N GLN A 83 23.17 8.46 -16.36
CA GLN A 83 24.13 8.85 -15.31
C GLN A 83 24.05 10.35 -14.96
N PRO A 84 22.94 10.78 -14.33
CA PRO A 84 22.70 12.20 -14.04
C PRO A 84 23.83 12.80 -13.18
N THR A 85 24.22 14.03 -13.51
CA THR A 85 25.34 14.72 -12.86
C THR A 85 24.96 15.32 -11.50
N ASN A 86 23.68 15.60 -11.27
CA ASN A 86 23.15 16.19 -10.03
C ASN A 86 23.14 15.21 -8.85
N LEU A 87 23.19 15.74 -7.62
CA LEU A 87 23.24 14.94 -6.39
C LEU A 87 22.06 13.97 -6.28
N THR A 88 20.85 14.47 -6.52
CA THR A 88 19.60 13.68 -6.42
C THR A 88 19.58 12.55 -7.44
N GLY A 89 20.00 12.79 -8.67
CA GLY A 89 20.11 11.76 -9.70
C GLY A 89 21.16 10.71 -9.38
N ARG A 90 22.32 11.12 -8.83
CA ARG A 90 23.34 10.15 -8.37
C ARG A 90 22.82 9.27 -7.25
N LEU A 91 22.08 9.84 -6.29
CA LEU A 91 21.47 9.08 -5.21
C LEU A 91 20.44 8.08 -5.76
N LEU A 92 19.54 8.52 -6.63
CA LEU A 92 18.56 7.65 -7.29
C LEU A 92 19.24 6.51 -8.06
N CYS A 93 20.33 6.80 -8.78
CA CYS A 93 21.11 5.79 -9.50
C CYS A 93 21.78 4.79 -8.56
N ARG A 94 22.26 5.22 -7.38
CA ARG A 94 22.82 4.31 -6.37
C ARG A 94 21.75 3.38 -5.80
N ILE A 95 20.58 3.93 -5.47
CA ILE A 95 19.45 3.16 -4.94
C ILE A 95 18.95 2.16 -5.99
N SER A 96 18.76 2.60 -7.25
CA SER A 96 18.27 1.75 -8.33
C SER A 96 19.19 0.58 -8.68
N LYS A 97 20.46 0.62 -8.26
CA LYS A 97 21.43 -0.48 -8.42
C LYS A 97 21.28 -1.60 -7.38
N GLN A 98 20.42 -1.43 -6.38
CA GLN A 98 20.18 -2.43 -5.34
C GLN A 98 18.80 -3.10 -5.54
N PRO A 99 18.66 -4.04 -6.49
CA PRO A 99 17.35 -4.58 -6.88
C PRO A 99 16.59 -5.23 -5.71
N LYS A 100 17.30 -5.93 -4.81
CA LYS A 100 16.69 -6.58 -3.64
C LYS A 100 16.12 -5.55 -2.64
N ALA A 101 16.89 -4.49 -2.35
CA ALA A 101 16.45 -3.45 -1.43
C ALA A 101 15.27 -2.66 -2.01
N VAL A 102 15.34 -2.30 -3.30
CA VAL A 102 14.23 -1.64 -4.01
C VAL A 102 13.00 -2.53 -4.05
N PHE A 103 13.15 -3.83 -4.28
CA PHE A 103 12.04 -4.78 -4.26
C PHE A 103 11.35 -4.81 -2.90
N LEU A 104 12.11 -4.98 -1.81
CA LEU A 104 11.55 -4.99 -0.45
C LEU A 104 10.90 -3.66 -0.09
N PHE A 105 11.55 -2.54 -0.42
CA PHE A 105 11.01 -1.21 -0.18
C PHE A 105 9.67 -1.03 -0.92
N LEU A 106 9.64 -1.33 -2.23
CA LEU A 106 8.41 -1.23 -3.02
C LEU A 106 7.32 -2.17 -2.52
N CYS A 107 7.64 -3.39 -2.07
CA CYS A 107 6.62 -4.28 -1.49
C CYS A 107 5.99 -3.71 -0.20
N VAL A 108 6.74 -2.92 0.56
CA VAL A 108 6.25 -2.28 1.80
C VAL A 108 5.43 -1.03 1.50
N ILE A 109 5.89 -0.19 0.57
CA ILE A 109 5.31 1.13 0.32
C ILE A 109 4.32 1.16 -0.86
N SER A 110 4.22 0.09 -1.63
CA SER A 110 3.45 0.03 -2.87
C SER A 110 2.91 -1.37 -3.13
N ASP A 111 1.95 -1.46 -4.03
CA ASP A 111 1.32 -2.74 -4.34
C ASP A 111 2.18 -3.65 -5.22
N PRO A 112 1.85 -4.95 -5.26
CA PRO A 112 2.49 -5.93 -6.14
C PRO A 112 2.51 -5.51 -7.62
N PHE A 113 1.43 -4.85 -8.09
CA PHE A 113 1.37 -4.32 -9.45
C PHE A 113 2.45 -3.25 -9.71
N ILE A 114 2.53 -2.21 -8.86
CA ILE A 114 3.51 -1.11 -9.01
C ILE A 114 4.93 -1.67 -8.95
N THR A 115 5.18 -2.58 -8.00
CA THR A 115 6.47 -3.26 -7.84
C THR A 115 6.85 -3.98 -9.13
N THR A 116 5.94 -4.77 -9.69
CA THR A 116 6.19 -5.50 -10.94
C THR A 116 6.41 -4.55 -12.12
N ALA A 117 5.56 -3.54 -12.28
CA ALA A 117 5.68 -2.54 -13.34
C ALA A 117 7.01 -1.77 -13.29
N TYR A 118 7.51 -1.47 -12.09
CA TYR A 118 8.82 -0.89 -11.87
C TYR A 118 9.94 -1.80 -12.43
N PHE A 119 9.95 -3.08 -12.04
CA PHE A 119 10.99 -4.03 -12.50
C PHE A 119 10.89 -4.35 -13.99
N ARG A 120 9.72 -4.16 -14.61
CA ARG A 120 9.56 -4.27 -16.06
C ARG A 120 10.25 -3.14 -16.82
N LYS A 121 10.55 -2.00 -16.18
CA LYS A 121 11.29 -0.87 -16.77
C LYS A 121 10.67 -0.35 -18.08
N GLY A 122 9.34 -0.36 -18.16
CA GLY A 122 8.60 0.09 -19.34
C GLY A 122 8.65 -0.87 -20.54
N ARG A 123 9.03 -2.13 -20.35
CA ARG A 123 8.88 -3.19 -21.37
C ARG A 123 7.41 -3.59 -21.49
N PHE A 124 6.93 -3.70 -22.73
CA PHE A 124 5.54 -4.03 -23.07
C PHE A 124 5.43 -5.11 -24.18
N ASN A 125 6.26 -6.14 -24.08
CA ASN A 125 6.42 -7.21 -25.07
C ASN A 125 5.84 -8.55 -24.59
N GLY A 126 4.73 -8.50 -23.86
CA GLY A 126 4.15 -9.61 -23.12
C GLY A 126 4.63 -9.65 -21.66
N ILE A 127 3.82 -10.27 -20.80
CA ILE A 127 4.18 -10.54 -19.41
C ILE A 127 4.92 -11.88 -19.37
N THR A 128 6.21 -11.84 -19.08
CA THR A 128 7.07 -13.03 -19.05
C THR A 128 6.88 -13.82 -17.75
N THR A 129 7.35 -15.07 -17.71
CA THR A 129 7.37 -15.88 -16.48
C THR A 129 8.15 -15.18 -15.35
N GLN A 130 9.23 -14.46 -15.68
CA GLN A 130 9.99 -13.69 -14.70
C GLN A 130 9.16 -12.55 -14.11
N ASP A 131 8.35 -11.86 -14.92
CA ASP A 131 7.49 -10.78 -14.44
C ASP A 131 6.41 -11.34 -13.50
N TRP A 132 5.84 -12.52 -13.82
CA TRP A 132 4.92 -13.22 -12.92
C TRP A 132 5.58 -13.68 -11.62
N GLN A 133 6.84 -14.11 -11.65
CA GLN A 133 7.58 -14.44 -10.42
C GLN A 133 7.77 -13.21 -9.54
N VAL A 134 8.18 -12.07 -10.11
CA VAL A 134 8.28 -10.80 -9.36
C VAL A 134 6.92 -10.42 -8.77
N PHE A 135 5.85 -10.55 -9.55
CA PHE A 135 4.49 -10.30 -9.11
C PHE A 135 4.10 -11.17 -7.92
N ILE A 136 4.20 -12.49 -8.04
CA ILE A 136 3.83 -13.42 -6.96
C ILE A 136 4.69 -13.21 -5.72
N CYS A 137 6.01 -13.03 -5.86
CA CYS A 137 6.87 -12.71 -4.73
C CYS A 137 6.44 -11.40 -4.05
N SER A 138 6.09 -10.37 -4.82
CA SER A 138 5.63 -9.10 -4.25
C SER A 138 4.27 -9.24 -3.56
N VAL A 139 3.34 -10.04 -4.10
CA VAL A 139 2.06 -10.36 -3.43
C VAL A 139 2.30 -10.99 -2.06
N ILE A 140 3.20 -11.97 -1.98
CA ILE A 140 3.50 -12.66 -0.71
C ILE A 140 4.12 -11.69 0.30
N VAL A 141 5.14 -10.92 -0.11
CA VAL A 141 5.85 -10.01 0.79
C VAL A 141 4.95 -8.84 1.23
N SER A 142 4.24 -8.20 0.29
CA SER A 142 3.35 -7.08 0.59
C SER A 142 2.21 -7.48 1.52
N ASN A 143 1.47 -8.56 1.21
CA ASN A 143 0.37 -8.99 2.06
C ASN A 143 0.87 -9.50 3.41
N GLY A 144 1.99 -10.24 3.45
CA GLY A 144 2.59 -10.65 4.72
C GLY A 144 2.94 -9.47 5.62
N TYR A 145 3.59 -8.45 5.05
CA TYR A 145 3.91 -7.21 5.77
C TYR A 145 2.64 -6.51 6.30
N TRP A 146 1.65 -6.27 5.45
CA TRP A 146 0.43 -5.56 5.83
C TRP A 146 -0.46 -6.32 6.82
N ILE A 147 -0.48 -7.66 6.75
CA ILE A 147 -1.15 -8.49 7.77
C ILE A 147 -0.45 -8.33 9.12
N CYS A 148 0.89 -8.40 9.16
CA CYS A 148 1.65 -8.20 10.40
C CYS A 148 1.41 -6.81 11.00
N ILE A 149 1.47 -5.76 10.18
CA ILE A 149 1.23 -4.37 10.62
C ILE A 149 -0.21 -4.21 11.12
N SER A 150 -1.20 -4.69 10.36
CA SER A 150 -2.61 -4.60 10.74
C SER A 150 -2.91 -5.36 12.03
N ALA A 151 -2.33 -6.55 12.20
CA ALA A 151 -2.46 -7.32 13.43
C ALA A 151 -1.81 -6.61 14.63
N PHE A 152 -0.62 -6.02 14.45
CA PHE A 152 0.06 -5.27 15.50
C PHE A 152 -0.78 -4.06 15.96
N PHE A 153 -1.20 -3.20 15.02
CA PHE A 153 -2.00 -2.03 15.35
C PHE A 153 -3.40 -2.40 15.87
N GLY A 154 -4.04 -3.42 15.30
CA GLY A 154 -5.34 -3.91 15.77
C GLY A 154 -5.29 -4.35 17.24
N ASN A 155 -4.26 -5.12 17.62
CA ASN A 155 -4.06 -5.53 19.01
C ASN A 155 -3.74 -4.35 19.93
N LEU A 156 -2.91 -3.40 19.48
CA LEU A 156 -2.59 -2.18 20.24
C LEU A 156 -3.84 -1.34 20.52
N ILE A 157 -4.69 -1.14 19.52
CA ILE A 157 -5.96 -0.40 19.65
C ILE A 157 -6.91 -1.14 20.57
N ALA A 158 -7.06 -2.47 20.43
CA ALA A 158 -7.91 -3.27 21.31
C ALA A 158 -7.46 -3.20 22.78
N MET A 159 -6.15 -3.26 23.03
CA MET A 159 -5.57 -3.12 24.37
C MET A 159 -5.83 -1.73 24.96
N LEU A 160 -5.61 -0.66 24.19
CA LEU A 160 -5.89 0.72 24.61
C LEU A 160 -7.38 0.92 24.91
N TRP A 161 -8.26 0.38 24.06
CA TRP A 161 -9.71 0.45 24.26
C TRP A 161 -10.13 -0.26 25.55
N HIS A 162 -9.63 -1.46 25.80
CA HIS A 162 -9.89 -2.21 27.03
C HIS A 162 -9.39 -1.46 28.28
N TRP A 163 -8.20 -0.86 28.21
CA TRP A 163 -7.68 -0.07 29.32
C TRP A 163 -8.56 1.16 29.60
N LEU A 164 -8.94 1.91 28.56
CA LEU A 164 -9.81 3.08 28.69
C LEU A 164 -11.21 2.74 29.22
N SER A 165 -11.81 1.65 28.73
CA SER A 165 -13.13 1.21 29.19
C SER A 165 -13.11 0.81 30.67
N THR A 166 -12.03 0.15 31.12
CA THR A 166 -11.85 -0.24 32.52
C THR A 166 -11.68 0.99 33.44
N GLN A 167 -10.92 2.01 33.01
CA GLN A 167 -10.76 3.25 33.78
C GLN A 167 -12.08 4.00 33.94
N ASN A 168 -12.87 4.13 32.86
CA ASN A 168 -14.17 4.79 32.92
C ASN A 168 -15.15 4.08 33.85
N LEU A 169 -15.16 2.74 33.86
CA LEU A 169 -15.94 1.95 34.81
C LEU A 169 -15.51 2.22 36.26
N ASN A 170 -14.22 2.25 36.54
CA ASN A 170 -13.70 2.51 37.90
C ASN A 170 -14.07 3.91 38.39
N ILE A 171 -13.98 4.93 37.54
CA ILE A 171 -14.38 6.31 37.87
C ILE A 171 -15.88 6.37 38.16
N PHE A 172 -16.70 5.76 37.30
CA PHE A 172 -18.14 5.71 37.47
C PHE A 172 -18.55 5.02 38.78
N PHE A 173 -17.95 3.85 39.07
CA PHE A 173 -18.21 3.13 40.33
C PHE A 173 -17.80 3.95 41.56
N LYS A 174 -16.65 4.64 41.52
CA LYS A 174 -16.20 5.50 42.61
C LYS A 174 -17.20 6.62 42.90
N PHE A 175 -17.67 7.31 41.85
CA PHE A 175 -18.68 8.35 41.97
C PHE A 175 -20.01 7.83 42.54
N LEU A 176 -20.44 6.64 42.13
CA LEU A 176 -21.68 6.01 42.61
C LEU A 176 -21.58 5.63 44.10
N VAL A 177 -20.43 5.11 44.56
CA VAL A 177 -20.20 4.81 45.99
C VAL A 177 -20.18 6.08 46.83
N GLU A 178 -19.50 7.13 46.37
CA GLU A 178 -19.43 8.42 47.08
C GLU A 178 -20.83 9.06 47.22
N THR A 179 -21.63 9.08 46.16
CA THR A 179 -23.01 9.62 46.19
C THR A 179 -23.94 8.81 47.09
N MET A 180 -23.84 7.48 47.10
CA MET A 180 -24.60 6.63 48.02
C MET A 180 -24.19 6.83 49.49
N SER A 181 -22.92 7.10 49.76
CA SER A 181 -22.44 7.38 51.12
C SER A 181 -22.96 8.71 51.66
N LEU A 182 -23.00 9.75 50.81
CA LEU A 182 -23.59 11.05 51.15
C LEU A 182 -25.10 10.95 51.40
N ALA A 183 -25.81 10.18 50.58
CA ALA A 183 -27.25 9.97 50.73
C ALA A 183 -27.62 9.25 52.05
N LYS A 184 -26.73 8.42 52.61
CA LYS A 184 -26.93 7.78 53.92
C LYS A 184 -26.60 8.69 55.10
N ALA A 185 -25.86 9.78 54.88
CA ALA A 185 -25.43 10.72 55.92
C ALA A 185 -26.42 11.87 56.14
N LEU A 186 -27.41 12.02 55.26
CA LEU A 186 -28.53 12.96 55.34
C LEU A 186 -29.76 12.26 55.92
#